data_AF-A0A316V3W5-F1
#
_entry.id   AF-A0A316V3W5-F1
#
_cell.length_a   1.000
_cell.length_b   1.000
_cell.length_c   1.000
_cell.angle_alpha   90.00
_cell.angle_beta   90.00
_cell.angle_gamma   90.00
#
_symmetry.space_group_name_H-M   'P 1'
#
loop_
_entity.id
_entity.type
_entity.pdbx_description
1 polymer ?
#
loop_
_entity_poly.entity_id
_entity_poly.type
_entity_poly.pdbx_seq_one_letter_code
_entity_poly.pdbx_strand_id
1 'polypeptide(L)'
;MSAAPTRQQFLRLYRDYLNTAQSFSSYNFRTYFLRRSRDMFRSNLLPASEATLSSPISKASGRTTLASPSTLASPIPNALSSSTSSSGISDEERLKTFYETAKKDLSVLRRAALTNRMYEGERLVIEKPQLIVGGGGAGAEAATGGSGQPVATPQSSGGAPPSNDGSEGSGRQ
;
A
#
# COMPACT_ATOMS: atom_id res chain seq x y z
N MET A 1 30.61 -22.34 15.36
CA MET A 1 29.96 -21.31 16.18
C MET A 1 29.52 -20.19 15.25
N SER A 2 28.23 -19.89 15.12
CA SER A 2 27.79 -18.79 14.26
C SER A 2 28.12 -17.46 14.94
N ALA A 3 28.78 -16.57 14.21
CA ALA A 3 29.12 -15.24 14.69
C ALA A 3 27.83 -14.45 15.00
N ALA A 4 27.91 -13.53 15.96
CA ALA A 4 26.82 -12.63 16.25
C ALA A 4 26.41 -11.84 14.98
N PRO A 5 25.10 -11.70 14.71
CA PRO A 5 24.65 -11.03 13.50
C PRO A 5 25.05 -9.55 13.51
N THR A 6 25.69 -9.11 12.43
CA THR A 6 26.17 -7.73 12.29
C THR A 6 25.03 -6.78 11.93
N ARG A 7 25.15 -5.49 12.30
CA ARG A 7 24.17 -4.45 11.97
C ARG A 7 23.79 -4.41 10.48
N GLN A 8 24.75 -4.60 9.59
CA GLN A 8 24.51 -4.65 8.14
C GLN A 8 23.63 -5.83 7.73
N GLN A 9 23.75 -6.98 8.40
CA GLN A 9 22.91 -8.15 8.14
C GLN A 9 21.45 -7.87 8.51
N PHE A 10 21.20 -7.19 9.64
CA PHE A 10 19.84 -6.75 10.00
C PHE A 10 19.26 -5.75 9.00
N LEU A 11 20.06 -4.79 8.51
CA LEU A 11 19.60 -3.83 7.51
C LEU A 11 19.25 -4.48 6.18
N ARG A 12 20.05 -5.44 5.71
CA ARG A 12 19.74 -6.25 4.52
C ARG A 12 18.45 -7.04 4.73
N LEU A 13 18.32 -7.71 5.86
CA LEU A 13 17.13 -8.47 6.22
C LEU A 13 15.88 -7.59 6.25
N TYR A 14 15.96 -6.41 6.86
CA TYR A 14 14.86 -5.45 6.90
C TYR A 14 14.44 -4.99 5.50
N ARG A 15 15.39 -4.69 4.62
CA ARG A 15 15.11 -4.32 3.22
C ARG A 15 14.44 -5.46 2.46
N ASP A 16 14.90 -6.69 2.64
CA ASP A 16 14.30 -7.87 2.02
C ASP A 16 12.84 -8.07 2.48
N TYR A 17 12.55 -7.84 3.76
CA TYR A 17 11.17 -7.85 4.27
C TYR A 17 10.30 -6.78 3.62
N LEU A 18 10.78 -5.53 3.53
CA LEU A 18 10.01 -4.45 2.92
C LEU A 18 9.76 -4.70 1.43
N ASN A 19 10.76 -5.19 0.71
CA ASN A 19 10.64 -5.49 -0.71
C ASN A 19 9.65 -6.64 -0.96
N THR A 20 9.71 -7.70 -0.15
CA THR A 20 8.77 -8.83 -0.25
C THR A 20 7.36 -8.43 0.16
N ALA A 21 7.20 -7.61 1.20
CA ALA A 21 5.91 -7.03 1.57
C ALA A 21 5.31 -6.14 0.45
N GLN A 22 6.15 -5.44 -0.32
CA GLN A 22 5.70 -4.65 -1.47
C GLN A 22 5.28 -5.50 -2.66
N SER A 23 5.84 -6.71 -2.82
CA SER A 23 5.49 -7.62 -3.92
C SER A 23 4.10 -8.26 -3.81
N PHE A 24 3.39 -8.12 -2.69
CA PHE A 24 2.00 -8.56 -2.60
C PHE A 24 1.12 -7.72 -3.52
N SER A 25 0.30 -8.40 -4.33
CA SER A 25 -0.60 -7.74 -5.29
C SER A 25 -1.71 -7.00 -4.55
N SER A 26 -2.32 -7.64 -3.54
CA SER A 26 -3.38 -7.05 -2.71
C SER A 26 -2.87 -5.96 -1.75
N TYR A 27 -3.61 -4.85 -1.70
CA TYR A 27 -3.38 -3.75 -0.75
C TYR A 27 -3.38 -4.20 0.71
N ASN A 28 -4.29 -5.09 1.10
CA ASN A 28 -4.43 -5.52 2.49
C ASN A 28 -3.17 -6.23 2.98
N PHE A 29 -2.68 -7.22 2.22
CA PHE A 29 -1.45 -7.93 2.55
C PHE A 29 -0.24 -7.01 2.49
N ARG A 30 -0.11 -6.20 1.43
CA ARG A 30 1.01 -5.26 1.28
C ARG A 30 1.13 -4.30 2.46
N THR A 31 0.04 -3.65 2.84
CA THR A 31 0.05 -2.68 3.95
C THR A 31 0.18 -3.34 5.31
N TYR A 32 -0.46 -4.50 5.52
CA TYR A 32 -0.33 -5.28 6.75
C TYR A 32 1.11 -5.73 6.98
N PHE A 33 1.74 -6.37 5.99
CA PHE A 33 3.10 -6.87 6.13
C PHE A 33 4.12 -5.73 6.22
N LEU A 34 3.93 -4.63 5.49
CA LEU A 34 4.78 -3.43 5.66
C LEU A 34 4.72 -2.90 7.09
N ARG A 35 3.52 -2.77 7.67
CA ARG A 35 3.34 -2.32 9.05
C ARG A 35 3.96 -3.31 10.04
N ARG A 36 3.58 -4.59 9.95
CA ARG A 36 4.05 -5.66 10.83
C ARG A 36 5.57 -5.79 10.81
N SER A 37 6.20 -5.74 9.65
CA SER A 37 7.66 -5.78 9.54
C SER A 37 8.30 -4.57 10.23
N ARG A 38 7.77 -3.35 10.03
CA ARG A 38 8.30 -2.16 10.70
C ARG A 38 8.19 -2.28 12.22
N ASP A 39 7.05 -2.72 12.72
CA ASP A 39 6.80 -2.82 14.16
C ASP A 39 7.64 -3.93 14.79
N MET A 40 7.76 -5.09 14.13
CA MET A 40 8.61 -6.20 14.57
C MET A 40 10.09 -5.80 14.69
N PHE A 41 10.64 -5.09 13.70
CA PHE A 41 12.04 -4.65 13.77
C PHE A 41 12.21 -3.54 14.82
N ARG A 42 11.26 -2.61 14.95
CA ARG A 42 11.34 -1.56 15.97
C ARG A 42 11.32 -2.13 17.38
N SER A 43 10.42 -3.06 17.69
CA SER A 43 10.28 -3.60 19.05
C SER A 43 11.49 -4.44 19.49
N ASN A 44 12.19 -5.10 18.56
CA ASN A 44 13.33 -5.96 18.87
C ASN A 44 14.69 -5.24 18.80
N LEU A 45 14.80 -4.13 18.07
CA LEU A 45 16.06 -3.40 17.87
C LEU A 45 16.14 -2.06 18.62
N LEU A 46 15.01 -1.45 18.98
CA LEU A 46 15.00 -0.19 19.74
C LEU A 46 14.78 -0.49 21.23
N PRO A 47 15.57 0.13 22.13
CA PRO A 47 15.25 0.15 23.55
C PRO A 47 13.86 0.74 23.79
N ALA A 48 13.15 0.24 24.80
CA ALA A 48 11.76 0.62 25.09
C ALA A 48 11.56 2.14 25.30
N SER A 49 12.60 2.86 25.73
CA SER A 49 12.59 4.32 25.89
C SER A 49 12.49 5.10 24.58
N GLU A 50 13.01 4.56 23.47
CA GLU A 50 13.02 5.22 22.14
C GLU A 50 11.88 4.73 21.24
N ALA A 51 11.34 3.54 21.51
CA ALA A 51 10.23 2.96 20.75
C ALA A 51 8.92 3.77 20.88
N THR A 52 8.70 4.43 22.02
CA THR A 52 7.50 5.25 22.30
C THR A 52 7.41 6.51 21.43
N LEU A 53 8.55 7.03 20.94
CA LEU A 53 8.61 8.25 20.12
C LEU A 53 8.43 7.98 18.62
N SER A 54 8.78 6.77 18.15
CA SER A 54 8.83 6.44 16.72
C SER A 54 7.57 5.73 16.18
N SER A 55 6.64 5.37 17.06
CA SER A 55 5.36 4.73 16.75
C SER A 55 4.25 5.79 16.54
N PRO A 56 3.76 6.00 15.30
CA PRO A 56 2.62 6.90 15.07
C PRO A 56 1.27 6.32 15.56
N ILE A 57 1.22 5.04 15.96
CA ILE A 57 -0.04 4.34 16.26
C ILE A 57 -0.30 4.19 17.77
N SER A 58 0.70 4.38 18.64
CA SER A 58 0.51 4.23 20.09
C SER A 58 -0.45 5.27 20.69
N LYS A 59 -0.77 6.35 19.98
CA LYS A 59 -1.83 7.31 20.37
C LYS A 59 -3.26 6.89 20.00
N ALA A 60 -3.45 5.81 19.23
CA ALA A 60 -4.77 5.41 18.73
C ALA A 60 -5.51 4.39 19.62
N SER A 61 -4.90 3.91 20.71
CA SER A 61 -5.57 2.98 21.64
C SER A 61 -6.78 3.59 22.37
N GLY A 62 -7.02 4.90 22.25
CA GLY A 62 -8.13 5.60 22.91
C GLY A 62 -9.35 5.92 22.04
N ARG A 63 -9.40 5.53 20.75
CA ARG A 63 -10.44 6.02 19.82
C ARG A 63 -11.34 4.96 19.19
N THR A 64 -11.25 3.72 19.63
CA THR A 64 -12.23 2.67 19.31
C THR A 64 -12.63 1.99 20.61
N THR A 65 -13.79 2.35 21.15
CA THR A 65 -14.47 1.50 22.12
C THR A 65 -14.76 0.16 21.43
N LEU A 66 -14.13 -0.90 21.91
CA LEU A 66 -14.41 -2.27 21.49
C LEU A 66 -15.90 -2.53 21.74
N ALA A 67 -16.69 -2.71 20.68
CA ALA A 67 -17.96 -3.40 20.82
C ALA A 67 -17.61 -4.85 21.18
N SER A 68 -18.06 -5.30 22.34
CA SER A 68 -17.91 -6.66 22.83
C SER A 68 -19.06 -7.51 22.28
N PRO A 69 -18.88 -8.35 21.23
CA PRO A 69 -19.81 -9.44 21.00
C PRO A 69 -19.47 -10.56 21.99
N SER A 70 -20.21 -10.62 23.09
CA SER A 70 -20.08 -11.60 24.18
C SER A 70 -20.46 -13.05 23.82
N THR A 71 -20.38 -13.48 22.55
CA THR A 71 -20.92 -14.79 22.10
C THR A 71 -19.95 -15.69 21.32
N LEU A 72 -18.66 -15.40 21.29
CA LEU A 72 -17.64 -16.36 20.82
C LEU A 72 -16.62 -16.69 21.92
N ALA A 73 -17.15 -17.10 23.08
CA ALA A 73 -16.38 -17.79 24.10
C ALA A 73 -16.19 -19.27 23.69
N SER A 74 -15.26 -19.52 22.79
CA SER A 74 -14.51 -20.79 22.80
C SER A 74 -13.25 -20.56 23.64
N PRO A 75 -12.87 -21.48 24.53
CA PRO A 75 -11.72 -21.27 25.39
C PRO A 75 -10.45 -21.31 24.53
N ILE A 76 -9.84 -20.14 24.32
CA ILE A 76 -8.47 -20.03 23.83
C ILE A 76 -7.60 -20.45 25.02
N PRO A 77 -6.88 -21.60 24.95
CA PRO A 77 -6.02 -21.99 26.05
C PRO A 77 -4.85 -21.01 26.16
N ASN A 78 -4.73 -20.43 27.35
CA ASN A 78 -3.60 -19.64 27.86
C ASN A 78 -3.13 -18.45 27.01
N ALA A 79 -3.70 -17.30 27.35
CA ALA A 79 -2.96 -16.05 27.40
C ALA A 79 -1.69 -16.23 28.25
N LEU A 80 -0.54 -16.37 27.59
CA LEU A 80 0.75 -16.19 28.23
C LEU A 80 1.15 -14.72 28.11
N SER A 81 1.02 -14.04 29.24
CA SER A 81 1.52 -12.71 29.55
C SER A 81 2.85 -12.41 28.84
N SER A 82 2.86 -11.41 27.97
CA SER A 82 4.09 -10.75 27.51
C SER A 82 4.28 -9.38 28.17
N SER A 83 3.99 -9.32 29.47
CA SER A 83 4.74 -8.45 30.38
C SER A 83 5.94 -9.22 30.91
N THR A 84 6.85 -9.63 30.02
CA THR A 84 8.11 -10.23 30.44
C THR A 84 9.08 -9.09 30.73
N SER A 85 9.15 -8.68 31.99
CA SER A 85 10.38 -8.12 32.53
C SER A 85 11.52 -9.08 32.18
N SER A 86 12.38 -8.62 31.28
CA SER A 86 13.41 -9.39 30.59
C SER A 86 14.63 -9.65 31.48
N SER A 87 14.42 -10.22 32.67
CA SER A 87 15.48 -10.47 33.65
C SER A 87 16.11 -11.85 33.41
N GLY A 88 17.12 -11.93 32.55
CA GLY A 88 18.05 -13.08 32.53
C GLY A 88 18.63 -13.51 31.18
N ILE A 89 18.00 -13.17 30.05
CA ILE A 89 18.53 -13.54 28.72
C ILE A 89 19.47 -12.44 28.22
N SER A 90 20.68 -12.79 27.79
CA SER A 90 21.63 -11.81 27.25
C SER A 90 21.05 -11.16 25.98
N ASP A 91 21.25 -9.85 25.82
CA ASP A 91 20.73 -9.14 24.64
C ASP A 91 21.31 -9.70 23.33
N GLU A 92 22.51 -10.27 23.39
CA GLU A 92 23.14 -10.94 22.26
C GLU A 92 22.41 -12.22 21.84
N GLU A 93 21.98 -13.06 22.80
CA GLU A 93 21.17 -14.25 22.50
C GLU A 93 19.80 -13.88 21.94
N ARG A 94 19.18 -12.80 22.44
CA ARG A 94 17.91 -12.28 21.90
C ARG A 94 18.06 -11.87 20.44
N LEU A 95 19.12 -11.14 20.10
CA LEU A 95 19.37 -10.70 18.73
C LEU A 95 19.69 -11.87 17.80
N LYS A 96 20.45 -12.88 18.26
CA LYS A 96 20.73 -14.11 17.51
C LYS A 96 19.45 -14.89 17.22
N THR A 97 18.64 -15.15 18.24
CA THR A 97 17.38 -15.89 18.10
C THR A 97 16.39 -15.15 17.22
N PHE A 98 16.28 -13.83 17.39
CA PHE A 98 15.46 -12.96 16.53
C PHE A 98 15.91 -13.04 15.06
N TYR A 99 17.21 -12.93 14.80
CA TYR A 99 17.74 -12.99 13.43
C TYR A 99 17.44 -14.33 12.74
N GLU A 100 17.66 -15.44 13.42
CA GLU A 100 17.38 -16.77 12.87
C GLU A 100 15.88 -17.00 12.64
N THR A 101 15.04 -16.52 13.55
CA THR A 101 13.57 -16.59 13.39
C THR A 101 13.11 -15.73 12.21
N ALA A 102 13.60 -14.49 12.11
CA ALA A 102 13.25 -13.58 11.02
C ALA A 102 13.70 -14.12 9.65
N LYS A 103 14.82 -14.85 9.56
CA LYS A 103 15.20 -15.53 8.31
C LYS A 103 14.17 -16.58 7.87
N LYS A 104 13.65 -17.37 8.80
CA LYS A 104 12.63 -18.38 8.52
C LYS A 104 11.32 -17.71 8.09
N ASP A 105 10.90 -16.69 8.82
CA ASP A 105 9.68 -15.93 8.51
C ASP A 105 9.76 -15.23 7.14
N LEU A 106 10.94 -14.72 6.75
CA LEU A 106 11.18 -14.17 5.41
C LEU A 106 10.89 -15.24 4.34
N SER A 107 11.33 -16.49 4.54
CA SER A 107 11.04 -17.58 3.59
C SER A 107 9.54 -17.88 3.48
N VAL A 108 8.80 -17.77 4.58
CA VAL A 108 7.33 -17.91 4.59
C VAL A 108 6.70 -16.74 3.83
N LEU A 109 7.15 -15.51 4.09
CA LEU A 109 6.65 -14.31 3.44
C LEU A 109 6.87 -14.33 1.93
N ARG A 110 8.05 -14.77 1.46
CA ARG A 110 8.36 -14.95 0.03
C ARG A 110 7.41 -15.94 -0.64
N ARG A 111 7.15 -17.09 0.00
CA ARG A 111 6.21 -18.09 -0.52
C ARG A 111 4.79 -17.54 -0.57
N ALA A 112 4.35 -16.87 0.50
CA ALA A 112 3.03 -16.25 0.55
C ALA A 112 2.85 -15.19 -0.56
N ALA A 113 3.88 -14.39 -0.83
CA ALA A 113 3.85 -13.41 -1.92
C ALA A 113 3.72 -14.09 -3.30
N LEU A 114 4.45 -15.18 -3.53
CA LEU A 114 4.35 -15.95 -4.77
C LEU A 114 2.96 -16.55 -4.97
N THR A 115 2.40 -17.19 -3.93
CA THR A 115 1.05 -17.76 -4.00
C THR A 115 0.00 -16.66 -4.22
N ASN A 116 0.12 -15.52 -3.52
CA ASN A 116 -0.79 -14.40 -3.71
C ASN A 116 -0.75 -13.84 -5.13
N ARG A 117 0.40 -13.91 -5.80
CA ARG A 117 0.54 -13.54 -7.20
C ARG A 117 -0.08 -14.55 -8.17
N MET A 118 0.02 -15.84 -7.88
CA MET A 118 -0.59 -16.90 -8.73
C MET A 118 -2.11 -16.89 -8.66
N TYR A 119 -2.66 -16.50 -7.52
CA TYR A 119 -4.09 -16.47 -7.27
C TYR A 119 -4.55 -15.03 -6.96
N GLU A 120 -4.10 -14.07 -7.76
CA GLU A 120 -4.55 -12.69 -7.63
C GLU A 120 -5.98 -12.50 -8.14
N GLY A 121 -6.79 -11.76 -7.38
CA GLY A 121 -8.14 -11.38 -7.78
C GLY A 121 -8.20 -9.94 -8.28
N GLU A 122 -9.42 -9.45 -8.51
CA GLU A 122 -9.63 -8.04 -8.85
C GLU A 122 -9.10 -7.11 -7.74
N ARG A 123 -8.53 -5.99 -8.17
CA ARG A 123 -8.00 -4.97 -7.25
C ARG A 123 -9.16 -4.32 -6.49
N LEU A 124 -8.92 -4.01 -5.22
CA LEU A 124 -9.91 -3.27 -4.42
C LEU A 124 -10.13 -1.88 -5.01
N VAL A 125 -11.33 -1.31 -4.83
CA VAL A 125 -11.67 0.06 -5.29
C VAL A 125 -10.69 1.13 -4.79
N ILE A 126 -10.06 0.88 -3.63
CA ILE A 126 -9.08 1.78 -3.01
C ILE A 126 -7.73 1.74 -3.74
N GLU A 127 -7.48 0.70 -4.53
CA GLU A 127 -6.25 0.58 -5.30
C GLU A 127 -6.37 1.37 -6.60
N LYS A 128 -5.58 2.45 -6.69
CA LYS A 128 -5.44 3.18 -7.95
C LYS A 128 -4.94 2.20 -9.03
N PRO A 129 -5.51 2.22 -10.24
CA PRO A 129 -4.97 1.44 -11.34
C PRO A 129 -3.50 1.85 -11.54
N GLN A 130 -2.61 0.87 -11.57
CA GLN A 130 -1.24 1.08 -12.02
C GLN A 130 -1.36 1.48 -13.50
N LEU A 131 -1.23 2.76 -13.80
CA LEU A 131 -1.21 3.23 -15.18
C LEU A 131 0.01 2.58 -15.84
N ILE A 132 -0.24 1.64 -16.77
CA ILE A 132 0.80 1.06 -17.60
C ILE A 132 1.20 2.17 -18.60
N VAL A 133 2.08 3.09 -18.18
CA VAL A 133 2.65 4.14 -19.04
C VAL A 133 3.79 3.56 -19.90
N GLY A 134 3.59 2.35 -20.45
CA GLY A 134 4.70 1.57 -20.99
C GLY A 134 4.30 0.54 -22.04
N GLY A 135 3.36 0.87 -22.92
CA GLY A 135 2.88 -0.04 -23.96
C GLY A 135 2.51 0.63 -25.28
N GLY A 136 3.10 1.78 -25.61
CA GLY A 136 2.80 2.56 -26.83
C GLY A 136 3.96 2.62 -27.83
N GLY A 137 4.79 1.58 -27.92
CA GLY A 137 6.02 1.58 -28.72
C GLY A 137 6.01 0.72 -29.98
N ALA A 138 4.96 -0.09 -30.21
CA ALA A 138 4.83 -0.95 -31.38
C ALA A 138 3.50 -0.59 -32.08
N GLY A 139 3.55 0.21 -33.14
CA GLY A 139 2.36 0.63 -33.88
C GLY A 139 2.28 2.12 -34.23
N ALA A 140 3.30 2.92 -33.90
CA ALA A 140 3.35 4.33 -34.33
C ALA A 140 3.58 4.47 -35.84
N GLU A 141 4.06 3.42 -36.50
CA GLU A 141 4.33 3.36 -37.93
C GLU A 141 3.07 3.13 -38.80
N ALA A 142 1.92 2.77 -38.21
CA ALA A 142 0.69 2.55 -38.98
C ALA A 142 -0.12 3.83 -39.27
N ALA A 143 0.29 5.00 -38.73
CA ALA A 143 -0.53 6.22 -38.73
C ALA A 143 -0.20 7.26 -39.83
N THR A 144 0.60 6.92 -40.84
CA THR A 144 0.92 7.84 -41.96
C THR A 144 0.42 7.29 -43.30
N GLY A 145 -0.89 7.29 -43.52
CA GLY A 145 -1.45 6.84 -44.79
C GLY A 145 -2.95 7.05 -44.92
N GLY A 146 -3.40 8.31 -44.95
CA GLY A 146 -4.80 8.62 -45.13
C GLY A 146 -5.06 10.11 -45.24
N SER A 147 -4.70 10.71 -46.38
CA SER A 147 -5.14 12.04 -46.78
C SER A 147 -6.65 12.06 -47.00
N GLY A 148 -7.41 12.22 -45.93
CA GLY A 148 -8.84 12.52 -45.95
C GLY A 148 -9.07 14.01 -45.72
N GLN A 149 -9.53 14.72 -46.75
CA GLN A 149 -9.99 16.11 -46.68
C GLN A 149 -11.01 16.30 -45.55
N PRO A 150 -10.91 17.32 -44.68
CA PRO A 150 -11.99 17.68 -43.79
C PRO A 150 -13.07 18.44 -44.58
N VAL A 151 -14.19 17.79 -44.86
CA VAL A 151 -15.43 18.49 -45.20
C VAL A 151 -15.87 19.27 -43.96
N ALA A 152 -15.83 20.60 -44.06
CA ALA A 152 -16.37 21.50 -43.07
C ALA A 152 -17.91 21.45 -43.15
N THR A 153 -18.55 20.82 -42.18
CA THR A 153 -19.96 21.10 -41.88
C THR A 153 -20.02 22.22 -40.84
N PRO A 154 -20.76 23.32 -41.10
CA PRO A 154 -20.83 24.43 -40.17
C PRO A 154 -21.59 24.02 -38.90
N GLN A 155 -20.91 24.15 -37.75
CA GLN A 155 -21.52 24.04 -36.43
C GLN A 155 -22.64 25.07 -36.29
N SER A 156 -23.85 24.57 -36.03
CA SER A 156 -24.98 25.37 -35.55
C SER A 156 -24.65 25.87 -34.14
N SER A 157 -24.19 27.12 -34.04
CA SER A 157 -24.08 27.85 -32.78
C SER A 157 -25.49 28.28 -32.37
N GLY A 158 -26.03 27.67 -31.32
CA GLY A 158 -27.30 28.04 -30.71
C GLY A 158 -27.31 29.52 -30.33
N GLY A 159 -27.99 30.33 -31.15
CA GLY A 159 -28.21 31.75 -30.92
C GLY A 159 -29.42 31.97 -30.01
N ALA A 160 -29.19 32.69 -28.91
CA ALA A 160 -30.26 33.31 -28.13
C ALA A 160 -31.01 34.32 -29.03
N PRO A 161 -32.35 34.44 -28.91
CA PRO A 161 -33.10 35.38 -29.73
C PRO A 161 -32.78 36.83 -29.34
N PRO A 162 -32.49 37.74 -30.30
CA PRO A 162 -32.33 39.15 -29.99
C PRO A 162 -33.69 39.78 -29.64
N SER A 163 -33.67 40.58 -28.58
CA SER A 163 -34.76 41.43 -28.12
C SER A 163 -35.14 42.45 -29.20
N ASN A 164 -36.42 42.42 -29.56
CA ASN A 164 -37.07 43.34 -30.49
C ASN A 164 -37.09 44.75 -29.90
N ASP A 165 -36.29 45.66 -30.46
CA ASP A 165 -36.34 47.09 -30.12
C ASP A 165 -36.66 47.88 -31.40
N GLY A 166 -37.75 48.63 -31.32
CA GLY A 166 -38.35 49.32 -32.46
C GLY A 166 -37.65 50.63 -32.77
N SER A 167 -37.43 50.90 -34.05
CA SER A 167 -37.35 52.27 -34.57
C SER A 167 -37.67 52.30 -36.06
N GLU A 168 -38.83 52.89 -36.30
CA GLU A 168 -39.33 53.65 -37.44
C GLU A 168 -38.37 53.95 -38.61
N GLY A 169 -38.94 53.94 -39.83
CA GLY A 169 -38.70 55.07 -40.74
C GLY A 169 -38.46 54.79 -42.22
N SER A 170 -39.52 54.94 -43.01
CA SER A 170 -39.57 55.83 -44.20
C SER A 170 -39.11 55.37 -45.59
N GLY A 171 -39.94 55.70 -46.58
CA GLY A 171 -39.58 55.94 -48.00
C GLY A 171 -40.06 54.87 -48.99
N ARG A 172 -41.27 54.94 -49.56
CA ARG A 172 -41.62 55.66 -50.80
C ARG A 172 -40.60 55.50 -51.95
N GLN A 173 -40.94 54.74 -52.99
CA GLN A 173 -41.55 55.22 -54.24
C GLN A 173 -42.13 54.04 -55.02
#